data_AF-A0A4Q5QP76-F1
#
_entry.id   AF-A0A4Q5QP76-F1
#
_cell.length_a   1.000
_cell.length_b   1.000
_cell.length_c   1.000
_cell.angle_alpha   90.00
_cell.angle_beta   90.00
_cell.angle_gamma   90.00
#
_symmetry.space_group_name_H-M   'P 1'
#
loop_
_entity.id
_entity.type
_entity.pdbx_description
1 polymer ?
#
loop_
_entity_poly.entity_id
_entity_poly.type
_entity_poly.pdbx_seq_one_letter_code
_entity_poly.pdbx_strand_id
1 'polypeptide(L)'
;MSCRFALLSVTALGLLAGCAQKPRTVAAVAPPVIMVPVPAPTMPKGASPTIVIPVALADGTYPTPNRNLTTSAKVWHLRAALNVAALACRGPQELTIVAGYNALLSAQKPVLAKAEATYASEYKSGGGDWQDRYDDSMTRLY
;
A
#
# COMPACT_ATOMS: atom_id res chain seq x y z
N MET A 1 46.35 -12.18 47.21
CA MET A 1 45.41 -11.82 48.29
C MET A 1 44.48 -12.99 48.52
N SER A 2 44.55 -13.61 49.69
CA SER A 2 43.73 -14.76 50.09
C SER A 2 42.38 -14.31 50.64
N CYS A 3 41.28 -14.98 50.28
CA CYS A 3 40.14 -15.32 51.16
C CYS A 3 39.17 -16.21 50.36
N ARG A 4 39.17 -17.54 50.48
CA ARG A 4 38.82 -18.42 51.61
C ARG A 4 37.33 -18.78 51.66
N PHE A 5 37.12 -20.03 52.11
CA PHE A 5 35.90 -20.68 52.61
C PHE A 5 34.92 -21.19 51.54
N ALA A 6 34.89 -22.48 51.17
CA ALA A 6 34.59 -23.68 51.99
C ALA A 6 33.10 -23.67 52.44
N LEU A 7 32.31 -24.74 52.36
CA LEU A 7 32.52 -26.10 52.86
C LEU A 7 31.41 -27.04 52.33
N LEU A 8 31.79 -28.31 52.19
CA LEU A 8 31.07 -29.55 52.56
C LEU A 8 29.74 -29.88 51.87
N SER A 9 29.64 -30.91 51.01
CA SER A 9 29.81 -32.37 51.24
C SER A 9 28.66 -33.01 52.04
N VAL A 10 27.84 -33.85 51.36
CA VAL A 10 27.27 -35.11 51.90
C VAL A 10 26.98 -36.04 50.69
N THR A 11 27.86 -36.99 50.34
CA THR A 11 27.78 -38.44 50.60
C THR A 11 26.42 -39.12 50.32
N ALA A 12 26.40 -40.09 49.40
CA ALA A 12 26.25 -41.53 49.72
C ALA A 12 25.37 -42.35 48.72
N LEU A 13 25.86 -43.57 48.43
CA LEU A 13 25.18 -44.77 47.89
C LEU A 13 24.57 -44.64 46.47
N GLY A 14 25.05 -45.32 45.41
CA GLY A 14 25.39 -46.74 45.34
C GLY A 14 24.15 -47.55 44.96
N LEU A 15 24.08 -48.09 43.74
CA LEU A 15 23.43 -49.36 43.34
C LEU A 15 23.45 -49.54 41.80
N LEU A 16 24.15 -50.59 41.37
CA LEU A 16 24.06 -51.19 40.04
C LEU A 16 22.72 -51.93 39.91
N ALA A 17 21.87 -51.59 38.92
CA ALA A 17 20.87 -52.52 38.36
C ALA A 17 20.11 -51.93 37.15
N GLY A 18 20.22 -52.62 36.00
CA GLY A 18 19.18 -52.73 34.97
C GLY A 18 18.96 -51.53 34.04
N CYS A 19 18.46 -51.66 32.82
CA CYS A 19 18.05 -52.79 32.00
C CYS A 19 17.81 -52.23 30.58
N ALA A 20 18.04 -53.07 29.57
CA ALA A 20 17.45 -52.97 28.23
C ALA A 20 17.67 -51.67 27.43
N GLN A 21 18.51 -51.74 26.39
CA GLN A 21 18.38 -50.85 25.25
C GLN A 21 16.99 -51.04 24.64
N LYS A 22 16.09 -50.09 24.91
CA LYS A 22 14.82 -49.98 24.20
C LYS A 22 15.13 -49.83 22.70
N PRO A 23 14.53 -50.63 21.80
CA PRO A 23 14.66 -50.39 20.37
C PRO A 23 14.23 -48.94 20.12
N ARG A 24 15.17 -48.12 19.61
CA ARG A 24 14.87 -46.74 19.28
C ARG A 24 13.94 -46.82 18.08
N THR A 25 12.65 -46.57 18.29
CA THR A 25 11.70 -46.38 17.21
C THR A 25 12.23 -45.22 16.38
N VAL A 26 12.82 -45.52 15.23
CA VAL A 26 13.21 -44.50 14.26
C VAL A 26 11.90 -43.84 13.86
N ALA A 27 11.70 -42.59 14.30
CA ALA A 27 10.59 -41.78 13.82
C ALA A 27 10.69 -41.78 12.30
N ALA A 28 9.69 -42.34 11.61
CA ALA A 28 9.59 -42.24 10.18
C ALA A 28 9.60 -40.75 9.83
N VAL A 29 10.65 -40.30 9.14
CA VAL A 29 10.72 -38.93 8.63
C VAL A 29 9.53 -38.77 7.70
N ALA A 30 8.58 -37.90 8.07
CA ALA A 30 7.45 -37.60 7.21
C ALA A 30 7.99 -37.16 5.83
N PRO A 31 7.44 -37.66 4.71
CA PRO A 31 7.87 -37.23 3.38
C PRO A 31 7.86 -35.71 3.30
N PRO A 32 8.86 -35.08 2.65
CA PRO A 32 8.87 -33.65 2.47
C PRO A 32 7.58 -33.23 1.78
N VAL A 33 6.86 -32.28 2.38
CA VAL A 33 5.68 -31.70 1.76
C VAL A 33 6.16 -30.98 0.49
N ILE A 34 5.93 -31.59 -0.66
CA ILE A 34 6.17 -30.95 -1.95
C ILE A 34 5.14 -29.83 -2.06
N MET A 35 5.55 -28.59 -1.81
CA MET A 35 4.70 -27.45 -2.10
C MET A 35 4.54 -27.38 -3.62
N VAL A 36 3.35 -27.74 -4.11
CA VAL A 36 2.98 -27.52 -5.50
C VAL A 36 2.90 -26.00 -5.71
N PRO A 37 3.65 -25.42 -6.66
CA PRO A 37 3.55 -23.98 -6.94
C PRO A 37 2.12 -23.66 -7.39
N VAL A 38 1.43 -22.82 -6.63
CA VAL A 38 0.14 -22.27 -7.05
C VAL A 38 0.43 -21.18 -8.10
N PRO A 39 -0.19 -21.20 -9.29
CA PRO A 39 -0.05 -20.14 -10.26
C PRO A 39 -0.44 -18.79 -9.65
N ALA A 40 0.37 -17.75 -9.89
CA ALA A 40 0.03 -16.40 -9.45
C ALA A 40 -1.31 -15.95 -10.06
N PRO A 41 -2.15 -15.23 -9.32
CA PRO A 41 -3.40 -14.70 -9.86
C PRO A 41 -3.12 -13.77 -11.03
N THR A 42 -3.98 -13.80 -12.05
CA THR A 42 -3.88 -12.88 -13.19
C THR A 42 -4.03 -11.45 -12.69
N MET A 43 -3.04 -10.60 -13.02
CA MET A 43 -3.07 -9.19 -12.61
C MET A 43 -4.21 -8.44 -13.30
N PRO A 44 -4.82 -7.45 -12.62
CA PRO A 44 -5.78 -6.55 -13.25
C PRO A 44 -5.18 -5.84 -14.47
N LYS A 45 -6.05 -5.45 -15.41
CA LYS A 45 -5.62 -4.68 -16.59
C LYS A 45 -4.91 -3.38 -16.16
N GLY A 46 -3.69 -3.19 -16.66
CA GLY A 46 -2.85 -2.02 -16.33
C GLY A 46 -1.93 -2.20 -15.12
N ALA A 47 -2.02 -3.32 -14.40
CA ALA A 47 -1.07 -3.63 -13.34
C ALA A 47 0.16 -4.35 -13.91
N SER A 48 1.34 -4.00 -13.37
CA SER A 48 2.62 -4.62 -13.73
C SER A 48 3.14 -5.46 -12.56
N PRO A 49 3.77 -6.62 -12.80
CA PRO A 49 4.48 -7.36 -11.76
C PRO A 49 5.59 -6.54 -11.06
N THR A 50 6.07 -5.48 -11.72
CA THR A 50 7.12 -4.59 -11.22
C THR A 50 6.59 -3.35 -10.50
N ILE A 51 5.27 -3.19 -10.35
CA ILE A 51 4.72 -2.02 -9.68
C ILE A 51 4.99 -2.12 -8.16
N VAL A 52 5.68 -1.11 -7.62
CA VAL A 52 5.91 -1.03 -6.18
C VAL A 52 4.70 -0.36 -5.55
N ILE A 53 3.96 -1.10 -4.74
CA ILE A 53 2.82 -0.54 -3.99
C ILE A 53 3.39 0.20 -2.78
N PRO A 54 3.05 1.50 -2.58
CA PRO A 54 3.48 2.24 -1.40
C PRO A 54 3.04 1.56 -0.10
N VAL A 55 3.84 1.71 0.95
CA VAL A 55 3.47 1.21 2.28
C VAL A 55 2.24 1.97 2.78
N ALA A 56 1.28 1.25 3.37
CA ALA A 56 0.12 1.85 3.99
C ALA A 56 0.54 2.78 5.16
N LEU A 57 -0.15 3.90 5.28
CA LEU A 57 0.00 4.85 6.38
C LEU A 57 -0.54 4.25 7.69
N ALA A 58 -0.24 4.90 8.81
CA ALA A 58 -0.68 4.45 10.14
C ALA A 58 -2.22 4.35 10.30
N ASP A 59 -2.98 5.07 9.47
CA ASP A 59 -4.44 5.04 9.43
C ASP A 59 -5.00 3.97 8.45
N GLY A 60 -4.14 3.14 7.86
CA GLY A 60 -4.51 2.10 6.89
C GLY A 60 -4.77 2.61 5.47
N THR A 61 -4.61 3.92 5.21
CA THR A 61 -4.74 4.50 3.87
C THR A 61 -3.41 4.49 3.12
N TYR A 62 -3.41 4.84 1.83
CA TYR A 62 -2.18 4.95 1.03
C TYR A 62 -1.82 6.42 0.77
N PRO A 63 -0.51 6.76 0.68
CA PRO A 63 -0.08 8.07 0.26
C PRO A 63 -0.39 8.23 -1.22
N THR A 64 -1.57 8.77 -1.53
CA THR A 64 -2.00 9.05 -2.91
C THR A 64 -2.29 10.53 -3.07
N PRO A 65 -2.10 11.10 -4.28
CA PRO A 65 -2.47 12.49 -4.57
C PRO A 65 -3.95 12.82 -4.31
N ASN A 66 -4.83 11.82 -4.25
CA ASN A 66 -6.27 11.99 -4.01
C ASN A 66 -6.70 11.79 -2.54
N ARG A 67 -5.75 11.82 -1.59
CA ARG A 67 -6.03 11.66 -0.16
C ARG A 67 -6.28 13.02 0.53
N ASN A 68 -7.16 13.04 1.52
CA ASN A 68 -7.44 14.20 2.39
C ASN A 68 -7.79 15.49 1.65
N LEU A 69 -8.42 15.37 0.49
CA LEU A 69 -8.83 16.51 -0.33
C LEU A 69 -10.03 17.25 0.30
N THR A 70 -10.03 18.58 0.20
CA THR A 70 -11.22 19.39 0.44
C THR A 70 -12.31 19.08 -0.59
N THR A 71 -13.54 19.52 -0.34
CA THR A 71 -14.65 19.30 -1.29
C THR A 71 -14.35 19.91 -2.66
N SER A 72 -13.78 21.12 -2.70
CA SER A 72 -13.40 21.77 -3.96
C SER A 72 -12.28 21.03 -4.68
N ALA A 73 -11.27 20.57 -3.94
CA ALA A 73 -10.20 19.74 -4.50
C ALA A 73 -10.74 18.44 -5.11
N LYS A 74 -11.67 17.73 -4.43
CA LYS A 74 -12.31 16.53 -4.99
C LYS A 74 -12.99 16.78 -6.33
N VAL A 75 -13.75 17.88 -6.45
CA VAL A 75 -14.42 18.26 -7.71
C VAL A 75 -13.39 18.55 -8.81
N TRP A 76 -12.32 19.27 -8.47
CA TRP A 76 -11.28 19.62 -9.43
C TRP A 76 -10.49 18.40 -9.91
N HIS A 77 -10.12 17.51 -9.00
CA HIS A 77 -9.45 16.25 -9.30
C HIS A 77 -10.34 15.31 -10.13
N LEU A 78 -11.65 15.26 -9.86
CA LEU A 78 -12.60 14.50 -10.69
C LEU A 78 -12.62 15.03 -12.13
N ARG A 79 -12.64 16.35 -12.32
CA ARG A 79 -12.58 16.98 -13.65
C ARG A 79 -11.29 16.61 -14.39
N ALA A 80 -10.16 16.56 -13.68
CA ALA A 80 -8.88 16.13 -14.25
C ALA A 80 -8.89 14.64 -14.64
N ALA A 81 -9.39 13.76 -13.76
CA ALA A 81 -9.51 12.33 -14.06
C ALA A 81 -10.39 12.04 -15.29
N LEU A 82 -11.51 12.76 -15.43
CA LEU A 82 -12.39 12.63 -16.60
C LEU A 82 -11.76 13.21 -17.87
N ASN A 83 -10.87 14.21 -17.76
CA ASN A 83 -10.07 14.67 -18.89
C ASN A 83 -9.12 13.57 -19.39
N VAL A 84 -8.40 12.93 -18.47
CA VAL A 84 -7.50 11.82 -18.80
C VAL A 84 -8.29 10.68 -19.44
N ALA A 85 -9.48 10.34 -18.92
CA ALA A 85 -10.35 9.34 -19.53
C ALA A 85 -10.74 9.70 -20.98
N ALA A 86 -11.14 10.96 -21.23
CA ALA A 86 -11.45 11.43 -22.58
C ALA A 86 -10.24 11.41 -23.54
N LEU A 87 -9.02 11.52 -23.00
CA LEU A 87 -7.78 11.45 -23.77
C LEU A 87 -7.23 10.03 -23.94
N ALA A 88 -7.48 9.12 -23.00
CA ALA A 88 -6.84 7.80 -22.97
C ALA A 88 -7.76 6.66 -23.44
N CYS A 89 -9.08 6.79 -23.26
CA CYS A 89 -10.04 5.76 -23.63
C CYS A 89 -10.29 5.76 -25.14
N ARG A 90 -9.62 4.84 -25.84
CA ARG A 90 -9.79 4.61 -27.28
C ARG A 90 -10.69 3.42 -27.57
N GLY A 91 -11.34 3.43 -28.74
CA GLY A 91 -12.16 2.32 -29.22
C GLY A 91 -13.61 2.73 -29.52
N PRO A 92 -14.55 1.77 -29.58
CA PRO A 92 -15.92 2.01 -30.05
C PRO A 92 -16.69 3.11 -29.29
N GLN A 93 -16.33 3.36 -28.02
CA GLN A 93 -16.99 4.34 -27.15
C GLN A 93 -16.29 5.70 -27.11
N GLU A 94 -15.17 5.89 -27.80
CA GLU A 94 -14.34 7.09 -27.72
C GLU A 94 -15.14 8.38 -27.96
N LEU A 95 -15.91 8.43 -29.05
CA LEU A 95 -16.71 9.61 -29.39
C LEU A 95 -17.77 9.92 -28.32
N THR A 96 -18.38 8.88 -27.73
CA THR A 96 -19.36 9.03 -26.65
C THR A 96 -18.71 9.57 -25.37
N ILE A 97 -17.52 9.08 -25.02
CA ILE A 97 -16.77 9.55 -23.85
C ILE A 97 -16.38 11.01 -24.02
N VAL A 98 -15.83 11.38 -25.17
CA VAL A 98 -15.44 12.77 -25.48
C VAL A 98 -16.66 13.70 -25.46
N ALA A 99 -17.77 13.30 -26.08
CA ALA A 99 -19.01 14.07 -26.08
C ALA A 99 -19.56 14.25 -24.65
N GLY A 100 -19.57 13.19 -23.84
CA GLY A 100 -20.02 13.23 -22.44
C GLY A 100 -19.15 14.15 -21.58
N TYR A 101 -17.83 14.11 -21.75
CA TYR A 101 -16.92 15.02 -21.06
C TYR A 101 -17.17 16.49 -21.43
N ASN A 102 -17.33 16.79 -22.72
CA ASN A 102 -17.61 18.15 -23.19
C ASN A 102 -18.99 18.66 -22.71
N ALA A 103 -19.99 17.78 -22.66
CA ALA A 103 -21.30 18.11 -22.10
C ALA A 103 -21.21 18.42 -20.60
N LEU A 104 -20.47 17.62 -19.83
CA LEU A 104 -20.20 17.89 -18.40
C LEU A 104 -19.52 19.25 -18.21
N LEU A 105 -18.45 19.54 -18.96
CA LEU A 105 -17.73 20.82 -18.88
C LEU A 105 -18.66 22.01 -19.15
N SER A 106 -19.54 21.88 -20.14
CA SER A 106 -20.49 22.93 -20.52
C SER A 106 -21.55 23.13 -19.44
N ALA A 107 -22.16 22.05 -18.95
CA ALA A 107 -23.25 22.10 -17.97
C ALA A 107 -22.76 22.53 -16.58
N GLN A 108 -21.56 22.11 -16.18
CA GLN A 108 -21.03 22.33 -14.82
C GLN A 108 -19.98 23.44 -14.75
N LYS A 109 -19.83 24.24 -15.82
CA LYS A 109 -18.89 25.37 -15.86
C LYS A 109 -18.87 26.23 -14.59
N PRO A 110 -20.00 26.70 -14.02
CA PRO A 110 -19.97 27.54 -12.81
C PRO A 110 -19.48 26.77 -11.57
N VAL A 111 -19.85 25.49 -11.43
CA VAL A 111 -19.44 24.64 -10.31
C VAL A 111 -17.93 24.38 -10.39
N LEU A 112 -17.43 24.04 -11.59
CA LEU A 112 -16.02 23.77 -11.83
C LEU A 112 -15.17 25.03 -11.62
N ALA A 113 -15.62 26.19 -12.09
CA ALA A 113 -14.92 27.46 -11.88
C ALA A 113 -14.86 27.84 -10.40
N LYS A 114 -15.94 27.64 -9.65
CA LYS A 114 -15.95 27.86 -8.20
C LYS A 114 -15.01 26.89 -7.48
N ALA A 115 -15.03 25.61 -7.84
CA ALA A 115 -14.16 24.60 -7.25
C ALA A 115 -12.68 24.93 -7.47
N GLU A 116 -12.30 25.31 -8.69
CA GLU A 116 -10.95 25.75 -9.03
C GLU A 116 -10.54 26.97 -8.21
N ALA A 117 -11.36 28.02 -8.20
CA ALA A 117 -11.03 29.25 -7.50
C ALA A 117 -10.86 29.04 -5.98
N THR A 118 -11.73 28.23 -5.36
CA THR A 118 -11.59 27.85 -3.95
C THR A 118 -10.35 27.00 -3.72
N TYR A 119 -10.08 26.01 -4.58
CA TYR A 119 -8.92 25.15 -4.38
C TYR A 119 -7.60 25.93 -4.55
N ALA A 120 -7.50 26.80 -5.56
CA ALA A 120 -6.38 27.69 -5.72
C ALA A 120 -6.22 28.66 -4.52
N SER A 121 -7.33 29.12 -3.91
CA SER A 121 -7.25 29.99 -2.73
C SER A 121 -6.72 29.27 -1.49
N GLU A 122 -6.97 27.97 -1.35
CA GLU A 122 -6.39 27.13 -0.29
C GLU A 122 -4.85 27.16 -0.37
N TYR A 123 -4.27 27.03 -1.56
CA TYR A 123 -2.81 27.16 -1.75
C TYR A 123 -2.30 28.58 -1.52
N LYS A 124 -3.00 29.58 -2.08
CA LYS A 124 -2.66 31.01 -1.90
C LYS A 124 -2.57 31.40 -0.43
N SER A 125 -3.46 30.86 0.41
CA SER A 125 -3.49 31.14 1.85
C SER A 125 -2.21 30.70 2.58
N GLY A 126 -1.48 29.73 2.03
CA GLY A 126 -0.18 29.29 2.54
C GLY A 126 1.00 30.19 2.14
N GLY A 127 0.80 31.19 1.28
CA GLY A 127 1.84 32.12 0.83
C GLY A 127 2.96 31.50 0.00
N GLY A 128 4.00 32.30 -0.25
CA GLY A 128 5.21 31.92 -1.00
C GLY A 128 4.91 31.49 -2.44
N ASP A 129 5.64 30.47 -2.90
CA ASP A 129 5.49 29.83 -4.22
C ASP A 129 4.24 28.95 -4.27
N TRP A 130 3.08 29.53 -3.93
CA TRP A 130 1.81 28.81 -3.82
C TRP A 130 1.39 28.20 -5.16
N GLN A 131 1.71 28.87 -6.26
CA GLN A 131 1.33 28.44 -7.60
C GLN A 131 2.10 27.19 -8.02
N ASP A 132 3.41 27.17 -7.80
CA ASP A 132 4.25 25.99 -8.07
C ASP A 132 3.78 24.78 -7.26
N ARG A 133 3.51 24.97 -5.95
CA ARG A 133 2.97 23.90 -5.10
C ARG A 133 1.60 23.39 -5.56
N TYR A 134 0.75 24.28 -6.07
CA TYR A 134 -0.54 23.92 -6.64
C TYR A 134 -0.36 23.10 -7.92
N ASP A 135 0.47 23.56 -8.85
CA ASP A 135 0.72 22.89 -10.12
C ASP A 135 1.43 21.51 -9.93
N ASP A 136 2.39 21.44 -9.01
CA ASP A 136 3.04 20.20 -8.59
C ASP A 136 2.03 19.20 -8.02
N SER A 137 1.07 19.67 -7.21
CA SER A 137 0.03 18.81 -6.65
C SER A 137 -0.87 18.18 -7.71
N MET A 138 -1.10 18.89 -8.83
CA MET A 138 -1.96 18.46 -9.93
C MET A 138 -1.25 17.54 -10.93
N THR A 139 0.08 17.45 -10.88
CA THR A 139 0.91 16.64 -11.79
C THR A 139 1.53 15.42 -11.12
N ARG A 140 1.43 15.32 -9.79
CA ARG A 140 1.94 14.19 -9.00
C ARG A 140 1.18 12.89 -9.31
N LEU A 141 1.93 11.82 -9.57
CA LEU A 141 1.37 10.48 -9.79
C LEU A 141 1.32 9.62 -8.51
N TYR A 142 2.17 9.94 -7.52
CA TYR A 142 2.31 9.23 -6.24
C TYR A 142 2.81 10.16 -5.12
#